data_AF-A0A965U881-F1
#
_entry.id   AF-A0A965U881-F1
#
_cell.length_a   1.000
_cell.length_b   1.000
_cell.length_c   1.000
_cell.angle_alpha   90.00
_cell.angle_beta   90.00
_cell.angle_gamma   90.00
#
_symmetry.space_group_name_H-M   'P 1'
#
loop_
_entity.id
_entity.type
_entity.pdbx_description
1 polymer ?
#
loop_
_entity_poly.entity_id
_entity_poly.type
_entity_poly.pdbx_seq_one_letter_code
_entity_poly.pdbx_strand_id
1 'polypeptide(L)' 'DDFEAAHALHKEMGCICYENEAMGIYFITDPDGYWLEVIPAKS' A
#
# COMPACT_ATOMS: atom_id res chain seq x y z
N ASP A 1 2.09 -1.28 -12.51
CA ASP A 1 1.26 -2.33 -13.13
C ASP A 1 1.00 -3.52 -12.23
N ASP A 2 1.88 -3.85 -11.28
CA ASP A 2 1.70 -5.00 -10.39
C ASP A 2 1.34 -4.56 -8.96
N PHE A 3 0.10 -4.10 -8.79
CA PHE A 3 -0.41 -3.65 -7.48
C PHE A 3 -0.42 -4.79 -6.46
N GLU A 4 -0.74 -6.01 -6.89
CA GLU A 4 -0.78 -7.19 -6.03
C GLU A 4 0.62 -7.58 -5.54
N ALA A 5 1.63 -7.59 -6.43
CA ALA A 5 3.01 -7.87 -6.02
C ALA A 5 3.54 -6.81 -5.03
N ALA A 6 3.22 -5.53 -5.26
CA ALA A 6 3.59 -4.46 -4.34
C ALA A 6 2.88 -4.63 -2.98
N HIS A 7 1.59 -4.95 -2.98
CA HIS A 7 0.82 -5.17 -1.75
C HIS A 7 1.39 -6.32 -0.92
N ALA A 8 1.69 -7.45 -1.55
CA ALA A 8 2.30 -8.61 -0.89
C ALA A 8 3.66 -8.26 -0.27
N LEU A 9 4.52 -7.53 -1.00
CA LEU A 9 5.82 -7.08 -0.50
C LEU A 9 5.68 -6.16 0.73
N HIS A 10 4.82 -5.14 0.66
CA HIS A 10 4.62 -4.22 1.78
C HIS A 10 3.99 -4.91 3.00
N LYS A 11 3.17 -5.94 2.77
CA LYS A 11 2.59 -6.77 3.82
C LYS A 11 3.65 -7.63 4.50
N GLU A 12 4.57 -8.23 3.75
CA GLU A 12 5.72 -8.97 4.30
C GLU A 12 6.66 -8.06 5.09
N MET A 13 6.86 -6.83 4.62
CA MET A 13 7.63 -5.80 5.33
C MET A 13 6.94 -5.25 6.58
N GLY A 14 5.63 -5.53 6.76
CA GLY A 14 4.85 -5.00 7.88
C GLY A 14 4.73 -3.48 7.90
N CYS A 15 4.91 -2.82 6.75
CA CYS A 15 4.91 -1.35 6.63
C CYS A 15 3.53 -0.77 6.24
N ILE A 16 2.54 -1.62 5.97
CA ILE A 16 1.15 -1.21 5.74
C ILE A 16 0.54 -0.73 7.05
N CYS A 17 0.07 0.51 7.07
CA CYS A 17 -0.53 1.13 8.26
C CYS A 17 -2.07 1.23 8.17
N TYR A 18 -2.63 1.24 6.96
CA TYR A 18 -4.08 1.30 6.73
C TYR A 18 -4.44 0.71 5.36
N GLU A 19 -5.57 0.00 5.27
CA GLU A 19 -6.07 -0.60 4.04
C GLU A 19 -7.54 -0.22 3.84
N ASN A 20 -7.91 0.15 2.62
CA ASN A 20 -9.29 0.40 2.22
C ASN A 20 -9.65 -0.48 1.02
N GLU A 21 -10.07 -1.71 1.31
CA GLU A 21 -10.49 -2.70 0.31
C GLU A 21 -11.66 -2.21 -0.56
N ALA A 22 -12.56 -1.39 -0.01
CA ALA A 22 -13.71 -0.87 -0.75
C ALA A 22 -13.29 0.07 -1.90
N MET A 23 -12.17 0.77 -1.73
CA MET A 23 -11.57 1.63 -2.77
C MET A 23 -10.40 0.95 -3.49
N GLY A 24 -9.96 -0.23 -3.03
CA GLY A 24 -8.79 -0.92 -3.58
C GLY A 24 -7.48 -0.16 -3.38
N ILE A 25 -7.35 0.58 -2.28
CA ILE A 25 -6.15 1.37 -1.95
C ILE A 25 -5.60 0.98 -0.58
N TYR A 26 -4.31 1.25 -0.37
CA TYR A 26 -3.69 1.08 0.95
C TYR A 26 -2.61 2.13 1.18
N PHE A 27 -2.22 2.29 2.44
CA PHE A 27 -1.21 3.25 2.87
C PHE A 27 -0.06 2.50 3.52
N ILE A 28 1.15 2.96 3.22
CA ILE A 28 2.37 2.52 3.89
C ILE A 28 2.96 3.67 4.68
N THR A 29 3.65 3.34 5.77
CA THR A 29 4.44 4.30 6.54
C THR A 29 5.92 4.00 6.34
N ASP A 30 6.65 5.02 5.87
CA ASP A 30 8.11 5.00 5.82
C ASP A 30 8.69 5.12 7.25
N PRO A 31 9.86 4.54 7.58
CA PRO A 31 10.62 4.86 8.78
C PRO A 31 10.66 6.33 9.22
N ASP A 32 10.63 7.28 8.28
CA ASP A 32 10.59 8.72 8.56
C ASP A 32 9.20 9.23 9.02
N GLY A 33 8.18 8.36 9.08
CA GLY A 33 6.83 8.67 9.53
C GLY A 33 5.91 9.25 8.45
N TYR A 34 6.37 9.33 7.20
CA TYR A 34 5.52 9.77 6.09
C TYR A 34 4.55 8.68 5.66
N TRP A 35 3.34 9.12 5.28
CA TRP A 35 2.30 8.24 4.76
C TRP A 35 2.29 8.34 3.25
N LEU A 36 2.47 7.20 2.59
CA LEU A 36 2.41 7.08 1.15
C LEU A 36 1.14 6.32 0.77
N GLU A 37 0.35 6.90 -0.12
CA GLU A 37 -0.84 6.27 -0.68
C GLU A 37 -0.45 5.40 -1.88
N VAL A 38 -0.85 4.15 -1.86
CA VAL A 38 -0.66 3.22 -2.98
C VAL A 38 -2.00 2.95 -3.64
N ILE A 39 -2.08 3.31 -4.92
CA ILE A 39 -3.28 3.19 -5.75
C ILE A 39 -3.00 2.31 -6.98
N PRO A 40 -4.00 1.60 -7.52
CA PRO A 40 -3.86 0.86 -8.77
C PRO A 40 -3.63 1.82 -9.95
N ALA A 41 -2.83 1.39 -10.92
CA ALA A 41 -2.39 2.24 -12.04
C ALA A 41 -3.53 2.66 -13.00
N LYS A 42 -4.65 1.94 -13.00
CA LYS A 42 -5.88 2.29 -13.73
C LYS A 42 -7.10 1.82 -12.96
N SER A 43 -8.12 2.68 -12.92
CA SER A 43 -9.48 2.42 -12.43
C SER A 43 -10.37 1.88 -13.55
#